data_AF-A0A5S3WCE6-F1
#
_entry.id   AF-A0A5S3WCE6-F1
#
_cell.length_a   1.000
_cell.length_b   1.000
_cell.length_c   1.000
_cell.angle_alpha   90.00
_cell.angle_beta   90.00
_cell.angle_gamma   90.00
#
_symmetry.space_group_name_H-M   'P 1'
#
loop_
_entity.id
_entity.type
_entity.pdbx_description
1 polymer ?
#
loop_
_entity_poly.entity_id
_entity_poly.type
_entity_poly.pdbx_seq_one_letter_code
_entity_poly.pdbx_strand_id
1 'polypeptide(L)'
;MKLFLGSILIIVAGFSVNKYVLSSKAYDGVSTVTDIISVYPVNMFDFKKTMEDYAHHLCYKNEATLNTQHITVNECLSQHENKKLECEKKVFRLAPLNLESEVEVLDYSRQYTQCTLPYKYILG
;
A
#
# COMPACT_ATOMS: atom_id res chain seq x y z
N MET A 1 0.41 -43.11 19.50
CA MET A 1 0.31 -41.80 20.21
C MET A 1 0.98 -40.75 19.33
N LYS A 2 0.17 -39.80 18.79
CA LYS A 2 0.52 -38.41 18.37
C LYS A 2 1.69 -38.25 17.38
N LEU A 3 1.51 -38.24 16.04
CA LEU A 3 0.92 -37.18 15.17
C LEU A 3 1.37 -35.75 15.52
N PHE A 4 2.60 -35.35 15.18
CA PHE A 4 3.02 -33.92 15.16
C PHE A 4 4.20 -33.63 14.22
N LEU A 5 4.14 -34.07 12.96
CA LEU A 5 5.12 -33.61 11.94
C LEU A 5 4.45 -33.23 10.61
N GLY A 6 3.16 -32.87 10.64
CA GLY A 6 2.41 -32.43 9.46
C GLY A 6 2.20 -30.91 9.36
N SER A 7 2.53 -30.14 10.40
CA SER A 7 1.96 -28.78 10.56
C SER A 7 2.91 -27.61 10.27
N ILE A 8 4.17 -27.85 9.87
CA ILE A 8 5.13 -26.75 9.62
C ILE A 8 5.29 -26.43 8.12
N LEU A 9 4.87 -27.32 7.22
CA LEU A 9 5.01 -27.10 5.76
C LEU A 9 3.82 -26.38 5.11
N ILE A 10 2.73 -26.15 5.82
CA ILE A 10 1.50 -25.56 5.22
C ILE A 10 1.52 -24.01 5.25
N ILE A 11 2.37 -23.37 6.06
CA ILE A 11 2.34 -21.91 6.19
C ILE A 11 3.06 -21.21 5.02
N VAL A 12 4.02 -21.88 4.35
CA VAL A 12 4.77 -21.27 3.23
C VAL A 12 4.07 -21.47 1.88
N ALA A 13 3.19 -22.47 1.76
CA ALA A 13 2.44 -22.73 0.52
C ALA A 13 1.20 -21.83 0.33
N GLY A 14 0.84 -21.01 1.33
CA GLY A 14 -0.24 -20.02 1.21
C GLY A 14 0.13 -18.74 0.47
N PHE A 15 1.43 -18.48 0.24
CA PHE A 15 1.92 -17.24 -0.36
C PHE A 15 2.01 -17.26 -1.90
N SER A 16 1.55 -18.33 -2.56
CA SER A 16 1.56 -18.45 -4.02
C SER A 16 0.18 -18.48 -4.67
N VAL A 17 -0.90 -18.28 -3.89
CA VAL A 17 -2.25 -18.11 -4.45
C VAL A 17 -2.47 -16.65 -4.86
N ASN A 18 -2.17 -16.39 -6.13
CA ASN A 18 -2.71 -15.31 -6.95
C ASN A 18 -2.64 -13.90 -6.32
N LYS A 19 -1.55 -13.18 -6.63
CA LYS A 19 -1.28 -11.78 -6.22
C LYS A 19 -2.47 -10.84 -6.46
N TYR A 20 -3.32 -11.14 -7.44
CA TYR A 20 -4.55 -10.39 -7.74
C TYR A 20 -5.72 -10.65 -6.77
N VAL A 21 -5.86 -11.86 -6.22
CA VAL A 21 -7.01 -12.22 -5.36
C VAL A 21 -6.77 -11.87 -3.90
N LEU A 22 -5.53 -11.91 -3.44
CA LEU A 22 -5.16 -11.46 -2.09
C LEU A 22 -5.17 -9.93 -1.98
N SER A 23 -4.69 -9.23 -3.01
CA SER A 23 -4.72 -7.77 -3.05
C SER A 23 -6.15 -7.21 -3.18
N SER A 24 -7.06 -7.89 -3.88
CA SER A 24 -8.45 -7.44 -3.98
C SER A 24 -9.25 -7.72 -2.71
N LYS A 25 -9.15 -8.91 -2.12
CA LYS A 25 -9.99 -9.28 -0.96
C LYS A 25 -9.54 -8.69 0.37
N ALA A 26 -8.25 -8.47 0.59
CA ALA A 26 -7.75 -7.88 1.84
C ALA A 26 -8.02 -6.37 1.93
N TYR A 27 -8.27 -5.72 0.79
CA TYR A 27 -8.37 -4.26 0.69
C TYR A 27 -9.69 -3.78 0.06
N ASP A 28 -10.65 -4.68 -0.17
CA ASP A 28 -11.96 -4.38 -0.79
C ASP A 28 -12.76 -3.33 0.01
N GLY A 29 -12.47 -3.18 1.31
CA GLY A 29 -13.03 -2.15 2.20
C GLY A 29 -12.10 -0.99 2.53
N VAL A 30 -10.88 -0.95 1.98
CA VAL A 30 -9.87 0.07 2.31
C VAL A 30 -10.15 1.32 1.46
N SER A 31 -10.59 2.37 2.13
CA SER A 31 -10.84 3.71 1.59
C SER A 31 -9.66 4.65 1.85
N THR A 32 -8.94 4.41 2.95
CA THR A 32 -7.80 5.22 3.40
C THR A 32 -6.72 4.35 4.02
N VAL A 33 -5.49 4.87 4.16
CA VAL A 33 -4.39 4.12 4.78
C VAL A 33 -4.67 3.74 6.24
N THR A 34 -5.54 4.49 6.94
CA THR A 34 -5.90 4.24 8.35
C THR A 34 -6.84 3.06 8.51
N ASP A 35 -7.47 2.58 7.43
CA ASP A 35 -8.17 1.29 7.43
C ASP A 35 -7.18 0.12 7.54
N ILE A 36 -5.90 0.34 7.17
CA ILE A 36 -4.80 -0.63 7.31
C ILE A 36 -4.06 -0.40 8.64
N ILE A 37 -3.90 0.86 9.03
CA ILE A 37 -3.15 1.29 10.22
C ILE A 37 -4.12 1.72 11.32
N SER A 38 -4.35 0.83 12.29
CA SER A 38 -5.27 1.07 13.41
C SER A 38 -4.60 1.12 14.79
N VAL A 39 -3.27 0.93 14.86
CA VAL A 39 -2.50 0.92 16.10
C VAL A 39 -1.37 1.94 16.00
N TYR A 40 -1.27 2.79 17.02
CA TYR A 40 -0.27 3.85 17.14
C TYR A 40 0.60 3.61 18.39
N PRO A 41 1.88 4.02 18.38
CA PRO A 41 2.58 4.71 17.29
C PRO A 41 3.02 3.78 16.16
N VAL A 42 3.14 4.32 14.96
CA VAL A 42 3.51 3.58 13.74
C VAL A 42 4.93 3.93 13.36
N ASN A 43 5.78 2.92 13.24
CA ASN A 43 7.15 3.14 12.80
C ASN A 43 7.20 3.62 11.33
N MET A 44 8.06 4.59 11.03
CA MET A 44 8.19 5.15 9.68
C MET A 44 8.57 4.11 8.61
N PHE A 45 9.34 3.07 8.96
CA PHE A 45 9.66 1.99 8.01
C PHE A 45 8.42 1.15 7.67
N ASP A 46 7.63 0.78 8.68
CA ASP A 46 6.39 0.04 8.50
C ASP A 46 5.35 0.89 7.76
N PHE A 47 5.29 2.18 8.06
CA PHE A 47 4.44 3.15 7.37
C PHE A 47 4.77 3.22 5.87
N LYS A 48 6.06 3.37 5.51
CA LYS A 48 6.49 3.40 4.10
C LYS A 48 6.10 2.14 3.34
N LYS A 49 6.30 0.97 3.95
CA LYS A 49 5.90 -0.30 3.37
C LYS A 49 4.40 -0.36 3.15
N THR A 50 3.63 0.08 4.15
CA THR A 50 2.17 0.15 4.06
C THR A 50 1.73 1.10 2.94
N MET A 51 2.41 2.23 2.76
CA MET A 51 2.12 3.17 1.67
C MET A 51 2.41 2.60 0.29
N GLU A 52 3.45 1.79 0.14
CA GLU A 52 3.73 1.06 -1.10
C GLU A 52 2.63 0.06 -1.43
N ASP A 53 2.25 -0.77 -0.45
CA ASP A 53 1.17 -1.74 -0.61
C ASP A 53 -0.17 -1.04 -0.91
N TYR A 54 -0.43 0.09 -0.25
CA TYR A 54 -1.62 0.91 -0.48
C TYR A 54 -1.62 1.53 -1.88
N ALA A 55 -0.49 2.03 -2.37
CA ALA A 55 -0.38 2.56 -3.72
C ALA A 55 -0.64 1.48 -4.78
N HIS A 56 -0.12 0.27 -4.57
CA HIS A 56 -0.40 -0.87 -5.46
C HIS A 56 -1.89 -1.19 -5.45
N HIS A 57 -2.50 -1.26 -4.26
CA HIS A 57 -3.94 -1.46 -4.12
C HIS A 57 -4.75 -0.40 -4.88
N LEU A 58 -4.39 0.89 -4.76
CA LEU A 58 -5.07 1.97 -5.48
C LEU A 58 -5.00 1.80 -7.00
N CYS A 59 -3.87 1.36 -7.55
CA CYS A 59 -3.75 1.09 -8.98
C CYS A 59 -4.68 -0.04 -9.44
N TYR A 60 -4.81 -1.13 -8.66
CA TYR A 60 -5.72 -2.24 -9.00
C TYR A 60 -7.19 -1.85 -8.82
N LYS A 61 -7.54 -1.22 -7.69
CA LYS A 61 -8.93 -0.84 -7.37
C LYS A 61 -9.51 0.13 -8.40
N ASN A 62 -8.68 1.02 -8.95
CA ASN A 62 -9.09 2.05 -9.90
C ASN A 62 -8.82 1.67 -11.36
N GLU A 63 -8.65 0.38 -11.69
CA GLU A 63 -8.40 -0.08 -13.06
C GLU A 63 -9.40 0.50 -14.07
N ALA A 64 -10.70 0.50 -13.76
CA ALA A 64 -11.72 1.08 -14.64
C ALA A 64 -11.48 2.57 -14.91
N THR A 65 -11.21 3.36 -13.88
CA THR A 65 -10.91 4.79 -13.98
C THR A 65 -9.60 5.05 -14.74
N LEU A 66 -8.55 4.26 -14.47
CA LEU A 66 -7.28 4.32 -15.18
C LEU A 66 -7.47 4.04 -16.68
N ASN A 67 -8.26 3.01 -17.02
CA ASN A 67 -8.56 2.65 -18.40
C ASN A 67 -9.31 3.76 -19.15
N THR A 68 -10.19 4.53 -18.48
CA THR A 68 -10.81 5.73 -19.12
C THR A 68 -9.81 6.81 -19.50
N GLN A 69 -8.64 6.81 -18.86
CA GLN A 69 -7.54 7.73 -19.11
C GLN A 69 -6.43 7.09 -19.97
N HIS A 70 -6.68 5.92 -20.57
CA HIS A 70 -5.73 5.14 -21.37
C HIS A 70 -4.45 4.75 -20.60
N ILE A 71 -4.58 4.51 -19.30
CA ILE A 71 -3.48 4.07 -18.43
C ILE A 71 -3.77 2.66 -17.97
N THR A 72 -2.79 1.78 -18.12
CA THR A 72 -2.84 0.43 -17.57
C THR A 72 -2.44 0.42 -16.10
N VAL A 73 -2.90 -0.60 -15.37
CA VAL A 73 -2.45 -0.83 -13.97
C VAL A 73 -0.92 -0.93 -13.90
N ASN A 74 -0.28 -1.58 -14.86
CA ASN A 74 1.18 -1.71 -14.90
C ASN A 74 1.89 -0.36 -15.05
N GLU A 75 1.34 0.55 -15.86
CA GLU A 75 1.87 1.91 -15.96
C GLU A 75 1.71 2.67 -14.65
N CYS A 76 0.55 2.55 -13.98
CA CYS A 76 0.34 3.13 -12.65
C CYS A 76 1.39 2.65 -11.64
N LEU A 77 1.63 1.34 -11.57
CA LEU A 77 2.65 0.73 -10.70
C LEU A 77 4.05 1.22 -11.07
N SER A 78 4.40 1.23 -12.36
CA SER A 78 5.73 1.67 -12.81
C SER A 78 5.99 3.14 -12.47
N GLN A 79 4.99 4.01 -12.63
CA GLN A 79 5.12 5.43 -12.26
C GLN A 79 5.33 5.60 -10.75
N HIS A 80 4.61 4.85 -9.92
CA HIS A 80 4.84 4.82 -8.48
C HIS A 80 6.28 4.44 -8.15
N GLU A 81 6.78 3.32 -8.69
CA GLU A 81 8.15 2.86 -8.42
C GLU A 81 9.22 3.86 -8.89
N ASN A 82 9.01 4.50 -10.04
CA ASN A 82 9.93 5.51 -10.56
C ASN A 82 10.00 6.76 -9.65
N LYS A 83 8.89 7.11 -8.99
CA LYS A 83 8.78 8.30 -8.13
C LYS A 83 9.04 8.03 -6.66
N LYS A 84 8.97 6.76 -6.22
CA LYS A 84 9.12 6.32 -4.83
C LYS A 84 10.31 6.97 -4.12
N LEU A 85 11.52 6.79 -4.63
CA LEU A 85 12.73 7.31 -3.98
C LEU A 85 12.77 8.84 -3.89
N GLU A 86 12.31 9.53 -4.93
CA GLU A 86 12.21 10.99 -4.96
C GLU A 86 11.21 11.48 -3.89
N CYS A 87 10.04 10.85 -3.83
CA CYS A 87 8.96 11.22 -2.94
C CYS A 87 9.24 10.87 -1.49
N GLU A 88 9.86 9.72 -1.20
CA GLU A 88 10.31 9.41 0.15
C GLU A 88 11.30 10.45 0.67
N LYS A 89 12.25 10.89 -0.17
CA LYS A 89 13.19 11.96 0.18
C LYS A 89 12.50 13.32 0.32
N LYS A 90 11.44 13.58 -0.42
CA LYS A 90 10.72 14.85 -0.37
C LYS A 90 9.81 14.94 0.85
N VAL A 91 9.05 13.88 1.12
CA VAL A 91 7.99 13.85 2.12
C VAL A 91 8.52 13.42 3.49
N PHE A 92 9.40 12.41 3.54
CA PHE A 92 9.81 11.78 4.81
C PHE A 92 11.18 12.24 5.33
N ARG A 93 11.87 13.18 4.67
CA ARG A 93 13.22 13.60 5.08
C ARG A 93 13.30 14.13 6.50
N LEU A 94 12.27 14.84 6.95
CA LEU A 94 12.19 15.43 8.28
C LEU A 94 11.02 14.84 9.09
N ALA A 95 10.47 13.71 8.65
CA ALA A 95 9.41 13.04 9.38
C ALA A 95 9.96 12.40 10.66
N PRO A 96 9.15 12.32 11.73
CA PRO A 96 9.55 11.64 12.95
C PRO A 96 9.77 10.13 12.70
N LEU A 97 10.52 9.49 13.60
CA LEU A 97 10.75 8.04 13.54
C LEU A 97 9.46 7.22 13.68
N ASN A 98 8.50 7.76 14.44
CA ASN A 98 7.19 7.18 14.60
C ASN A 98 6.10 8.23 14.37
N LEU A 99 4.98 7.82 13.80
CA LEU A 99 3.76 8.60 13.67
C LEU A 99 2.85 8.25 14.86
N GLU A 100 2.55 9.24 15.68
CA GLU A 100 1.90 9.07 16.98
C GLU A 100 0.38 9.11 16.88
N SER A 101 -0.17 9.57 15.75
CA SER A 101 -1.61 9.75 15.58
C SER A 101 -2.11 9.44 14.17
N GLU A 102 -3.41 9.18 14.10
CA GLU A 102 -4.15 9.02 12.85
C GLU A 102 -4.00 10.22 11.93
N VAL A 103 -4.02 11.43 12.50
CA VAL A 103 -3.89 12.68 11.75
C VAL A 103 -2.54 12.76 11.04
N GLU A 104 -1.45 12.38 11.72
CA GLU A 104 -0.11 12.34 11.12
C GLU A 104 -0.01 11.28 10.02
N VAL A 105 -0.58 10.09 10.27
CA VAL A 105 -0.63 9.01 9.27
C VAL A 105 -1.39 9.44 8.01
N LEU A 106 -2.55 10.09 8.15
CA LEU A 106 -3.34 10.60 7.03
C LEU A 106 -2.61 11.71 6.27
N ASP A 107 -1.98 12.64 6.98
CA ASP A 107 -1.29 13.76 6.36
C ASP A 107 -0.07 13.29 5.55
N TYR A 108 0.80 12.48 6.16
CA TYR A 108 1.96 11.91 5.47
C TYR A 108 1.55 10.99 4.31
N SER A 109 0.47 10.23 4.48
CA SER A 109 -0.08 9.37 3.42
C SER A 109 -0.52 10.20 2.22
N ARG A 110 -1.32 11.24 2.46
CA ARG A 110 -1.80 12.15 1.41
C ARG A 110 -0.63 12.81 0.68
N GLN A 111 0.35 13.34 1.40
CA GLN A 111 1.52 13.99 0.80
C GLN A 111 2.33 13.01 -0.06
N TYR A 112 2.53 11.79 0.43
CA TYR A 112 3.25 10.76 -0.30
C TYR A 112 2.51 10.33 -1.57
N THR A 113 1.22 10.00 -1.45
CA THR A 113 0.38 9.59 -2.60
C THR A 113 0.29 10.68 -3.67
N GLN A 114 0.14 11.95 -3.28
CA GLN A 114 0.14 13.07 -4.23
C GLN A 114 1.48 13.25 -4.95
N CYS A 115 2.57 12.81 -4.35
CA CYS A 115 3.89 12.87 -4.96
C CYS A 115 4.14 11.67 -5.88
N THR A 116 3.76 10.46 -5.47
CA THR A 116 4.09 9.22 -6.19
C THR A 116 3.10 8.86 -7.28
N LEU A 117 1.82 9.20 -7.12
CA LEU A 117 0.81 8.94 -8.13
C LEU A 117 0.57 10.21 -8.97
N PRO A 118 0.79 10.16 -10.30
CA PRO A 118 0.65 11.34 -11.15
C PRO A 118 -0.80 11.69 -11.48
N TYR A 119 -1.76 10.89 -11.01
CA TYR A 119 -3.15 10.95 -11.44
C TYR A 119 -4.04 11.50 -10.33
N LYS A 120 -4.47 12.75 -10.53
CA LYS A 120 -5.23 13.57 -9.56
C LYS A 120 -6.58 12.95 -9.14
N TYR A 121 -7.06 11.92 -9.85
CA TYR A 121 -8.39 11.33 -9.71
C TYR A 121 -8.41 9.80 -9.49
N ILE A 122 -7.28 9.19 -9.08
CA ILE A 122 -7.29 7.78 -8.60
C ILE A 122 -7.92 7.71 -7.20
N LEU A 123 -7.81 8.79 -6.43
CA LEU A 123 -8.48 8.95 -5.16
C LEU A 123 -9.90 9.48 -5.45
N GLY A 124 -10.82 8.56 -5.70
CA GLY A 124 -12.26 8.85 -5.78
C GLY A 124 -12.82 9.26 -4.43
#